data_AF-A0A3M1V7L2-F1
#
_entry.id   AF-A0A3M1V7L2-F1
#
_cell.length_a   1.000
_cell.length_b   1.000
_cell.length_c   1.000
_cell.angle_alpha   90.00
_cell.angle_beta   90.00
_cell.angle_gamma   90.00
#
_symmetry.space_group_name_H-M   'P 1'
#
loop_
_entity.id
_entity.type
_entity.pdbx_description
1 polymer ?
#
loop_
_entity_poly.entity_id
_entity_poly.type
_entity_poly.pdbx_seq_one_letter_code
_entity_poly.pdbx_strand_id
1 'polypeptide(L)'
;MKRRIDGRSDRPSAADTRTAPASKHPSDEEQEKPHESTAMITIRPMHVDDLPALAELHLEGRPRTASAVRRARIVFERLWPALFFSDADGSNDSPGLVAVDPEGRIRGMIGIARRPLQLHGHRLTAAIGVELYVAPAARSSLLGVQLLRHYLRQHAALAVADLANASTTHLWLRLGGFVATKYCWNWWRPLAPVRSLLSLGERWAGRPAARWPLKALRRVAGSCARLRGRQHDDRFAFAALEPARWAELAERTFDRLAGRPVYGPDLCGHLWDRLDFLYRDIVRTHAVEVRDRRNETLGWFLLHETESGIGRVSQFGATERRADALLAGLHAFALQRGISILQGVWNPVYEEALRRFGVLCQPRRTAFLVASNRPEVAAAFRHGEVFWSLLEGEGPLQVWNRSQASMGLSDDGSAASTRGDLRPGCRPAPACPAATELASTGRAERPDGTGSDHSAANTADAAAAGNGERLATATCCRVPASHAGDTTD
;
A
#
# COMPACT_ATOMS: atom_id res chain seq x y z
N MET A 1 -6.58 -15.22 -75.83
CA MET A 1 -7.13 -16.59 -75.79
C MET A 1 -8.60 -16.49 -75.33
N LYS A 2 -9.54 -16.54 -76.30
CA LYS A 2 -10.96 -17.03 -76.25
C LYS A 2 -11.80 -16.77 -74.97
N ARG A 3 -13.02 -16.22 -74.93
CA ARG A 3 -14.15 -15.78 -75.84
C ARG A 3 -14.99 -14.78 -74.98
N ARG A 4 -15.54 -13.64 -75.42
CA ARG A 4 -16.49 -13.27 -76.50
C ARG A 4 -17.93 -13.80 -76.32
N ILE A 5 -18.87 -12.91 -75.99
CA ILE A 5 -20.29 -12.75 -76.44
C ILE A 5 -20.67 -11.28 -76.08
N ASP A 6 -20.57 -10.25 -76.94
CA ASP A 6 -21.50 -9.76 -78.00
C ASP A 6 -22.99 -9.71 -77.55
N GLY A 7 -23.77 -8.62 -77.61
CA GLY A 7 -23.61 -7.26 -78.12
C GLY A 7 -24.96 -6.52 -78.20
N ARG A 8 -24.90 -5.26 -78.67
CA ARG A 8 -25.92 -4.42 -79.38
C ARG A 8 -27.21 -3.98 -78.66
N SER A 9 -27.46 -2.66 -78.55
CA SER A 9 -28.17 -1.76 -79.52
C SER A 9 -29.67 -1.73 -79.18
N ASP A 10 -30.37 -0.63 -78.91
CA ASP A 10 -30.50 0.61 -79.69
C ASP A 10 -31.20 1.74 -78.89
N ARG A 11 -31.22 2.90 -79.54
CA ARG A 11 -31.53 4.29 -79.15
C ARG A 11 -33.04 4.65 -78.92
N PRO A 12 -33.38 5.93 -78.60
CA PRO A 12 -34.49 6.36 -77.72
C PRO A 12 -35.73 6.93 -78.46
N SER A 13 -36.82 7.16 -77.73
CA SER A 13 -37.95 8.06 -78.09
C SER A 13 -38.80 8.31 -76.83
N ALA A 14 -38.75 9.48 -76.20
CA ALA A 14 -39.51 10.71 -76.46
C ALA A 14 -41.03 10.61 -76.17
N ALA A 15 -41.43 11.43 -75.19
CA ALA A 15 -42.75 12.03 -74.92
C ALA A 15 -43.95 11.10 -74.67
N ASP A 16 -44.55 11.20 -73.47
CA ASP A 16 -45.86 11.86 -73.43
C ASP A 16 -46.24 12.39 -72.04
N THR A 17 -47.02 13.46 -72.12
CA THR A 17 -47.50 14.34 -71.06
C THR A 17 -48.81 13.77 -70.51
N ARG A 18 -49.04 13.75 -69.18
CA ARG A 18 -50.36 13.98 -68.56
C ARG A 18 -50.35 13.93 -67.03
N THR A 19 -50.65 15.09 -66.46
CA THR A 19 -51.68 15.34 -65.44
C THR A 19 -51.60 14.61 -64.09
N ALA A 20 -51.33 15.39 -63.05
CA ALA A 20 -51.51 15.06 -61.64
C ALA A 20 -52.95 14.60 -61.30
N PRO A 21 -53.13 13.90 -60.16
CA PRO A 21 -53.68 14.66 -59.03
C PRO A 21 -52.99 14.36 -57.70
N ALA A 22 -53.11 15.36 -56.83
CA ALA A 22 -52.60 15.41 -55.47
C ALA A 22 -53.06 14.23 -54.59
N SER A 23 -52.12 13.68 -53.81
CA SER A 23 -52.42 13.11 -52.51
C SER A 23 -51.57 13.82 -51.45
N LYS A 24 -52.27 14.41 -50.49
CA LYS A 24 -51.72 14.90 -49.23
C LYS A 24 -51.54 13.68 -48.32
N HIS A 25 -50.33 13.47 -47.81
CA HIS A 25 -50.16 13.03 -46.43
C HIS A 25 -48.84 13.58 -45.86
N PRO A 26 -48.85 14.01 -44.58
CA PRO A 26 -47.74 14.72 -43.96
C PRO A 26 -46.76 13.70 -43.37
N SER A 27 -45.54 13.70 -43.87
CA SER A 27 -44.41 13.04 -43.24
C SER A 27 -43.24 13.97 -43.44
N ASP A 28 -42.86 14.64 -42.36
CA ASP A 28 -41.48 14.92 -41.94
C ASP A 28 -41.54 15.99 -40.84
N GLU A 29 -42.19 15.64 -39.72
CA GLU A 29 -41.70 16.11 -38.43
C GLU A 29 -40.40 15.36 -38.18
N GLU A 30 -39.29 15.96 -38.64
CA GLU A 30 -37.97 15.70 -38.07
C GLU A 30 -38.08 15.98 -36.56
N GLN A 31 -38.39 14.93 -35.82
CA GLN A 31 -38.11 14.84 -34.40
C GLN A 31 -36.59 14.96 -34.25
N GLU A 32 -36.11 16.19 -34.13
CA GLU A 32 -34.91 16.50 -33.37
C GLU A 32 -35.04 15.78 -32.04
N LYS A 33 -34.41 14.61 -31.96
CA LYS A 33 -34.05 14.02 -30.67
C LYS A 33 -33.37 15.12 -29.88
N PRO A 34 -33.82 15.45 -28.67
CA PRO A 34 -33.07 16.36 -27.82
C PRO A 34 -31.68 15.74 -27.70
N HIS A 35 -30.67 16.43 -28.22
CA HIS A 35 -29.32 16.22 -27.78
C HIS A 35 -29.38 16.33 -26.27
N GLU A 36 -29.29 15.18 -25.60
CA GLU A 36 -29.17 15.06 -24.16
C GLU A 36 -27.96 15.91 -23.81
N SER A 37 -28.26 17.14 -23.39
CA SER A 37 -27.29 18.14 -22.96
C SER A 37 -26.36 17.41 -22.02
N THR A 38 -25.09 17.31 -22.39
CA THR A 38 -24.08 16.64 -21.58
C THR A 38 -23.97 17.46 -20.30
N ALA A 39 -24.80 17.11 -19.32
CA ALA A 39 -24.86 17.68 -18.00
C ALA A 39 -23.42 17.66 -17.44
N MET A 40 -22.75 18.81 -17.49
CA MET A 40 -21.32 18.88 -17.23
C MET A 40 -21.07 18.62 -15.75
N ILE A 41 -20.45 17.48 -15.46
CA ILE A 41 -19.94 17.17 -14.13
C ILE A 41 -18.83 18.18 -13.79
N THR A 42 -18.95 18.83 -12.63
CA THR A 42 -17.95 19.75 -12.10
C THR A 42 -17.07 19.03 -11.07
N ILE A 43 -15.75 19.10 -11.22
CA ILE A 43 -14.79 18.58 -10.23
C ILE A 43 -14.22 19.75 -9.44
N ARG A 44 -14.33 19.69 -8.11
CA ARG A 44 -13.84 20.73 -7.20
C ARG A 44 -13.19 20.14 -5.94
N PRO A 45 -12.41 20.94 -5.18
CA PRO A 45 -11.97 20.55 -3.84
C PRO A 45 -13.16 20.13 -2.96
N MET A 46 -12.91 19.12 -2.13
CA MET A 46 -13.84 18.63 -1.12
C MET A 46 -13.92 19.61 0.05
N HIS A 47 -15.13 19.90 0.50
CA HIS A 47 -15.40 20.72 1.68
C HIS A 47 -15.94 19.87 2.83
N VAL A 48 -15.83 20.35 4.07
CA VAL A 48 -16.35 19.63 5.25
C VAL A 48 -17.87 19.41 5.17
N ASP A 49 -18.58 20.33 4.52
CA ASP A 49 -20.04 20.24 4.31
C ASP A 49 -20.44 19.13 3.33
N ASP A 50 -19.49 18.59 2.55
CA ASP A 50 -19.76 17.49 1.63
C ASP A 50 -19.87 16.14 2.36
N LEU A 51 -19.33 16.03 3.58
CA LEU A 51 -19.16 14.75 4.29
C LEU A 51 -20.47 13.97 4.51
N PRO A 52 -21.61 14.59 4.85
CA PRO A 52 -22.88 13.88 4.93
C PRO A 52 -23.30 13.27 3.58
N ALA A 53 -23.10 13.99 2.48
CA ALA A 53 -23.42 13.50 1.14
C ALA A 53 -22.46 12.37 0.70
N LEU A 54 -21.19 12.42 1.13
CA LEU A 54 -20.23 11.34 0.88
C LEU A 54 -20.56 10.05 1.63
N ALA A 55 -21.12 10.16 2.84
CA ALA A 55 -21.65 9.01 3.56
C ALA A 55 -22.79 8.33 2.76
N GLU A 56 -23.68 9.12 2.16
CA GLU A 56 -24.76 8.61 1.32
C GLU A 56 -24.24 8.00 0.00
N LEU A 57 -23.28 8.66 -0.67
CA LEU A 57 -22.60 8.11 -1.84
C LEU A 57 -21.96 6.74 -1.54
N HIS A 58 -21.32 6.61 -0.38
CA HIS A 58 -20.74 5.34 0.04
C HIS A 58 -21.80 4.26 0.26
N LEU A 59 -23.01 4.61 0.69
CA LEU A 59 -24.09 3.63 0.88
C LEU A 59 -24.82 3.28 -0.43
N GLU A 60 -24.61 4.04 -1.51
CA GLU A 60 -25.28 3.83 -2.79
C GLU A 60 -24.95 2.44 -3.39
N GLY A 61 -26.01 1.68 -3.74
CA GLY A 61 -25.87 0.33 -4.28
C GLY A 61 -25.41 -0.72 -3.26
N ARG A 62 -25.44 -0.42 -1.95
CA ARG A 62 -25.14 -1.36 -0.86
C ARG A 62 -26.38 -1.60 0.02
N PRO A 63 -26.49 -2.77 0.68
CA PRO A 63 -27.56 -3.00 1.65
C PRO A 63 -27.54 -1.96 2.78
N ARG A 64 -28.64 -1.23 2.95
CA ARG A 64 -28.79 -0.19 3.99
C ARG A 64 -29.20 -0.79 5.33
N THR A 65 -28.31 -1.52 5.97
CA THR A 65 -28.53 -1.93 7.37
C THR A 65 -28.30 -0.74 8.31
N ALA A 66 -28.98 -0.69 9.45
CA ALA A 66 -28.78 0.36 10.46
C ALA A 66 -27.30 0.47 10.86
N SER A 67 -26.60 -0.66 10.95
CA SER A 67 -25.18 -0.73 11.29
C SER A 67 -24.24 -0.27 10.16
N ALA A 68 -24.65 -0.39 8.89
CA ALA A 68 -23.91 0.16 7.75
C ALA A 68 -24.05 1.69 7.68
N VAL A 69 -25.28 2.19 7.82
CA VAL A 69 -25.57 3.64 7.83
C VAL A 69 -24.81 4.33 8.97
N ARG A 70 -24.92 3.80 10.19
CA ARG A 70 -24.23 4.35 11.37
C ARG A 70 -22.71 4.34 11.18
N ARG A 71 -22.15 3.28 10.58
CA ARG A 71 -20.71 3.20 10.30
C ARG A 71 -20.26 4.24 9.29
N ALA A 72 -20.96 4.36 8.15
CA ALA A 72 -20.63 5.35 7.13
C ALA A 72 -20.64 6.76 7.72
N ARG A 73 -21.66 7.08 8.54
CA ARG A 73 -21.77 8.35 9.23
C ARG A 73 -20.58 8.63 10.15
N ILE A 74 -20.19 7.68 11.01
CA ILE A 74 -19.02 7.85 11.89
C ILE A 74 -17.73 8.05 11.08
N VAL A 75 -17.56 7.29 10.01
CA VAL A 75 -16.35 7.41 9.17
C VAL A 75 -16.26 8.81 8.56
N PHE A 76 -17.32 9.27 7.90
CA PHE A 76 -17.28 10.56 7.20
C PHE A 76 -17.44 11.77 8.11
N GLU A 77 -18.26 11.72 9.15
CA GLU A 77 -18.49 12.91 10.01
C GLU A 77 -17.46 13.04 11.13
N ARG A 78 -16.75 11.96 11.51
CA ARG A 78 -15.82 11.99 12.64
C ARG A 78 -14.38 11.65 12.25
N LEU A 79 -14.16 10.55 11.53
CA LEU A 79 -12.80 10.09 11.23
C LEU A 79 -12.18 10.85 10.05
N TRP A 80 -12.99 11.17 9.05
CA TRP A 80 -12.53 11.84 7.85
C TRP A 80 -12.02 13.27 8.11
N PRO A 81 -12.73 14.14 8.87
CA PRO A 81 -12.21 15.46 9.24
C PRO A 81 -10.86 15.38 9.94
N ALA A 82 -10.74 14.47 10.91
CA ALA A 82 -9.50 14.28 11.65
C ALA A 82 -8.33 13.89 10.73
N LEU A 83 -8.60 13.09 9.69
CA LEU A 83 -7.57 12.57 8.78
C LEU A 83 -7.13 13.51 7.68
N PHE A 84 -8.07 14.25 7.08
CA PHE A 84 -7.83 14.99 5.84
C PHE A 84 -7.96 16.50 6.00
N PHE A 85 -8.66 16.97 7.04
CA PHE A 85 -8.90 18.39 7.29
C PHE A 85 -8.12 18.92 8.50
N SER A 86 -7.27 18.11 9.14
CA SER A 86 -6.41 18.58 10.22
C SER A 86 -5.10 19.16 9.66
N ASP A 87 -4.66 20.30 10.20
CA ASP A 87 -3.43 21.01 9.78
C ASP A 87 -2.12 20.28 10.14
N ALA A 88 -2.17 19.00 10.50
CA ALA A 88 -1.03 18.26 11.04
C ALA A 88 0.14 18.10 10.03
N ASP A 89 -0.12 18.28 8.72
CA ASP A 89 0.90 18.29 7.67
C ASP A 89 1.26 19.70 7.16
N GLY A 90 0.69 20.74 7.77
CA GLY A 90 0.94 22.14 7.44
C GLY A 90 0.39 22.60 6.09
N SER A 91 -0.50 21.85 5.44
CA SER A 91 -1.03 22.20 4.11
C SER A 91 -2.56 22.13 4.02
N ASN A 92 -3.21 23.27 4.22
CA ASN A 92 -4.67 23.46 4.22
C ASN A 92 -5.31 23.50 2.81
N ASP A 93 -4.73 22.87 1.80
CA ASP A 93 -5.03 23.23 0.40
C ASP A 93 -5.90 22.25 -0.40
N SER A 94 -6.19 21.04 0.11
CA SER A 94 -7.29 20.18 -0.42
C SER A 94 -7.29 18.80 0.26
N PRO A 95 -8.35 18.43 1.01
CA PRO A 95 -8.51 17.11 1.64
C PRO A 95 -8.90 16.01 0.63
N GLY A 96 -9.19 16.39 -0.61
CA GLY A 96 -9.73 15.52 -1.63
C GLY A 96 -10.46 16.28 -2.73
N LEU A 97 -10.97 15.54 -3.71
CA LEU A 97 -11.81 16.08 -4.78
C LEU A 97 -13.17 15.41 -4.74
N VAL A 98 -14.20 16.18 -5.08
CA VAL A 98 -15.55 15.67 -5.34
C VAL A 98 -15.97 16.01 -6.75
N ALA A 99 -16.78 15.14 -7.34
CA ALA A 99 -17.43 15.37 -8.61
C ALA A 99 -18.92 15.57 -8.40
N VAL A 100 -19.43 16.70 -8.88
CA VAL A 100 -20.79 17.18 -8.63
C VAL A 100 -21.54 17.26 -9.96
N ASP A 101 -22.75 16.71 -10.01
CA ASP A 101 -23.63 16.85 -11.18
C ASP A 101 -24.30 18.24 -11.21
N PRO A 102 -24.96 18.63 -12.32
CA PRO A 102 -25.64 19.92 -12.40
C PRO A 102 -26.78 20.11 -11.40
N GLU A 103 -27.32 19.03 -10.83
CA GLU A 103 -28.31 19.08 -9.75
C GLU A 103 -27.66 19.27 -8.36
N GLY A 104 -26.34 19.43 -8.29
CA GLY A 104 -25.59 19.64 -7.05
C GLY A 104 -25.29 18.36 -6.28
N ARG A 105 -25.56 17.18 -6.82
CA ARG A 105 -25.33 15.91 -6.13
C ARG A 105 -23.92 15.41 -6.36
N ILE A 106 -23.29 14.91 -5.30
CA ILE A 106 -21.97 14.31 -5.40
C ILE A 106 -22.09 12.91 -6.01
N ARG A 107 -21.41 12.70 -7.15
CA ARG A 107 -21.40 11.44 -7.91
C ARG A 107 -20.07 10.70 -7.84
N GLY A 108 -19.05 11.31 -7.27
CA GLY A 108 -17.77 10.67 -7.02
C GLY A 108 -16.86 11.48 -6.11
N MET A 109 -15.85 10.82 -5.56
CA MET A 109 -14.84 11.44 -4.69
C MET A 109 -13.50 10.72 -4.76
N ILE A 110 -12.43 11.42 -4.39
CA ILE A 110 -11.12 10.85 -4.06
C ILE A 110 -10.55 11.63 -2.87
N GLY A 111 -10.14 10.94 -1.81
CA GLY A 111 -9.42 11.54 -0.69
C GLY A 111 -7.96 11.74 -1.03
N ILE A 112 -7.34 12.78 -0.46
CA ILE A 112 -5.93 13.12 -0.72
C ILE A 112 -5.25 13.40 0.61
N ALA A 113 -4.26 12.59 0.97
CA ALA A 113 -3.37 12.88 2.10
C ALA A 113 -2.00 13.31 1.59
N ARG A 114 -1.32 14.19 2.32
CA ARG A 114 0.01 14.67 1.91
C ARG A 114 1.09 14.10 2.82
N ARG A 115 2.24 13.77 2.23
CA ARG A 115 3.43 13.34 2.96
C ARG A 115 4.64 14.15 2.51
N PRO A 116 5.21 14.97 3.40
CA PRO A 116 6.48 15.62 3.16
C PRO A 116 7.58 14.57 2.94
N LEU A 117 8.37 14.77 1.90
CA LEU A 117 9.49 13.94 1.52
C LEU A 117 10.69 14.84 1.19
N GLN A 118 11.87 14.26 1.26
CA GLN A 118 13.08 14.81 0.70
C GLN A 118 13.70 13.79 -0.25
N LEU A 119 14.05 14.21 -1.46
CA LEU A 119 14.74 13.39 -2.45
C LEU A 119 16.01 14.12 -2.90
N HIS A 120 17.17 13.51 -2.69
CA HIS A 120 18.49 14.08 -2.97
C HIS A 120 18.65 15.52 -2.43
N GLY A 121 18.15 15.77 -1.21
CA GLY A 121 18.18 17.10 -0.59
C GLY A 121 17.02 18.03 -0.96
N HIS A 122 16.27 17.75 -2.04
CA HIS A 122 15.14 18.56 -2.48
C HIS A 122 13.85 18.18 -1.76
N ARG A 123 13.14 19.16 -1.20
CA ARG A 123 11.81 18.95 -0.60
C ARG A 123 10.76 18.73 -1.68
N LEU A 124 9.89 17.75 -1.46
CA LEU A 124 8.72 17.48 -2.26
C LEU A 124 7.60 16.95 -1.36
N THR A 125 6.37 16.96 -1.87
CA THR A 125 5.22 16.43 -1.15
C THR A 125 4.56 15.35 -2.00
N ALA A 126 4.48 14.13 -1.48
CA ALA A 126 3.65 13.11 -2.11
C ALA A 126 2.18 13.39 -1.80
N ALA A 127 1.36 13.45 -2.84
CA ALA A 127 -0.09 13.38 -2.70
C ALA A 127 -0.51 11.91 -2.79
N ILE A 128 -1.14 11.39 -1.75
CA ILE A 128 -1.58 10.00 -1.65
C ILE A 128 -3.07 9.96 -1.95
N GLY A 129 -3.43 9.38 -3.08
CA GLY A 129 -4.82 9.21 -3.49
C GLY A 129 -5.43 8.02 -2.76
N VAL A 130 -6.50 8.27 -2.01
CA VAL A 130 -7.19 7.25 -1.21
C VAL A 130 -8.68 7.25 -1.49
N GLU A 131 -9.34 6.11 -1.23
CA GLU A 131 -10.80 6.06 -1.14
C GLU A 131 -11.53 6.64 -2.38
N LEU A 132 -11.07 6.25 -3.58
CA LEU A 132 -11.71 6.62 -4.85
C LEU A 132 -13.08 5.94 -4.96
N TYR A 133 -14.16 6.73 -4.89
CA TYR A 133 -15.54 6.27 -5.05
C TYR A 133 -16.24 6.95 -6.21
N VAL A 134 -17.07 6.18 -6.91
CA VAL A 134 -17.96 6.66 -7.97
C VAL A 134 -19.31 5.97 -7.80
N ALA A 135 -20.38 6.76 -7.86
CA ALA A 135 -21.76 6.29 -7.79
C ALA A 135 -21.97 5.17 -8.82
N PRO A 136 -22.65 4.06 -8.46
CA PRO A 136 -22.89 2.95 -9.39
C PRO A 136 -23.48 3.40 -10.73
N ALA A 137 -24.45 4.31 -10.70
CA ALA A 137 -25.09 4.86 -11.89
C ALA A 137 -24.20 5.80 -12.72
N ALA A 138 -23.07 6.27 -12.17
CA ALA A 138 -22.08 7.10 -12.87
C ALA A 138 -20.81 6.33 -13.29
N ARG A 139 -20.80 4.99 -13.17
CA ARG A 139 -19.63 4.20 -13.57
C ARG A 139 -19.42 4.14 -15.08
N SER A 140 -20.49 4.25 -15.87
CA SER A 140 -20.44 4.31 -17.33
C SER A 140 -19.98 5.67 -17.88
N SER A 141 -20.07 6.76 -17.09
CA SER A 141 -19.78 8.13 -17.55
C SER A 141 -18.30 8.52 -17.49
N LEU A 142 -17.39 7.54 -17.39
CA LEU A 142 -15.95 7.76 -17.22
C LEU A 142 -15.58 8.66 -16.02
N LEU A 143 -16.50 8.85 -15.06
CA LEU A 143 -16.33 9.82 -13.99
C LEU A 143 -15.09 9.54 -13.13
N GLY A 144 -14.82 8.26 -12.84
CA GLY A 144 -13.59 7.86 -12.14
C GLY A 144 -12.32 8.22 -12.91
N VAL A 145 -12.36 8.21 -14.26
CA VAL A 145 -11.23 8.66 -15.10
C VAL A 145 -11.06 10.16 -15.00
N GLN A 146 -12.16 10.94 -14.99
CA GLN A 146 -12.11 12.39 -14.88
C GLN A 146 -11.54 12.83 -13.53
N LEU A 147 -12.03 12.24 -12.43
CA LEU A 147 -11.50 12.48 -11.08
C LEU A 147 -10.01 12.14 -10.99
N LEU A 148 -9.63 10.93 -11.44
CA LEU A 148 -8.23 10.50 -11.37
C LEU A 148 -7.33 11.38 -12.23
N ARG A 149 -7.77 11.78 -13.43
CA ARG A 149 -7.03 12.69 -14.30
C ARG A 149 -6.87 14.07 -13.67
N HIS A 150 -7.90 14.60 -13.01
CA HIS A 150 -7.82 15.88 -12.31
C HIS A 150 -6.80 15.80 -11.17
N TYR A 151 -6.90 14.77 -10.32
CA TYR A 151 -5.95 14.50 -9.24
C TYR A 151 -4.50 14.40 -9.74
N LEU A 152 -4.24 13.60 -10.78
CA LEU A 152 -2.87 13.43 -11.32
C LEU A 152 -2.30 14.73 -11.91
N ARG A 153 -3.13 15.58 -12.51
CA ARG A 153 -2.71 16.88 -13.05
C ARG A 153 -2.40 17.87 -11.94
N GLN A 154 -3.26 17.94 -10.92
CA GLN A 154 -3.08 18.84 -9.78
C GLN A 154 -1.84 18.45 -8.95
N HIS A 155 -1.54 17.15 -8.87
CA HIS A 155 -0.40 16.61 -8.11
C HIS A 155 0.70 16.06 -9.02
N ALA A 156 0.98 16.77 -10.11
CA ALA A 156 1.96 16.34 -11.12
C ALA A 156 3.38 16.16 -10.56
N ALA A 157 3.75 16.86 -9.47
CA ALA A 157 5.07 16.71 -8.86
C ALA A 157 5.29 15.29 -8.29
N LEU A 158 4.31 14.75 -7.56
CA LEU A 158 4.33 13.37 -7.06
C LEU A 158 2.93 12.95 -6.58
N ALA A 159 2.32 12.01 -7.30
CA ALA A 159 1.09 11.33 -6.94
C ALA A 159 1.37 9.84 -6.68
N VAL A 160 0.81 9.30 -5.60
CA VAL A 160 1.03 7.92 -5.16
C VAL A 160 -0.29 7.27 -4.76
N ALA A 161 -0.44 5.97 -5.03
CA ALA A 161 -1.47 5.12 -4.43
C ALA A 161 -0.87 3.73 -4.17
N ASP A 162 -0.82 3.28 -2.92
CA ASP A 162 -0.07 2.09 -2.52
C ASP A 162 -0.92 0.86 -2.20
N LEU A 163 -2.25 1.00 -2.20
CA LEU A 163 -3.23 -0.08 -2.05
C LEU A 163 -4.20 -0.16 -3.23
N ALA A 164 -3.73 0.25 -4.42
CA ALA A 164 -4.57 0.26 -5.61
C ALA A 164 -5.00 -1.14 -6.06
N ASN A 165 -6.29 -1.28 -6.35
CA ASN A 165 -6.87 -2.47 -6.96
C ASN A 165 -6.63 -2.50 -8.48
N ALA A 166 -7.04 -3.60 -9.14
CA ALA A 166 -6.83 -3.79 -10.58
C ALA A 166 -7.48 -2.70 -11.45
N SER A 167 -8.69 -2.24 -11.09
CA SER A 167 -9.41 -1.19 -11.83
C SER A 167 -8.67 0.15 -11.76
N THR A 168 -8.29 0.58 -10.55
CA THR A 168 -7.50 1.80 -10.34
C THR A 168 -6.14 1.70 -11.04
N THR A 169 -5.48 0.55 -10.94
CA THR A 169 -4.20 0.29 -11.63
C THR A 169 -4.33 0.49 -13.13
N HIS A 170 -5.34 -0.11 -13.76
CA HIS A 170 -5.56 0.01 -15.19
C HIS A 170 -5.81 1.47 -15.62
N LEU A 171 -6.61 2.23 -14.87
CA LEU A 171 -6.85 3.65 -15.16
C LEU A 171 -5.59 4.50 -14.98
N TRP A 172 -4.84 4.27 -13.91
CA TRP A 172 -3.62 5.01 -13.59
C TRP A 172 -2.54 4.86 -14.67
N LEU A 173 -2.35 3.64 -15.16
CA LEU A 173 -1.41 3.35 -16.25
C LEU A 173 -1.80 4.05 -17.55
N ARG A 174 -3.11 4.07 -17.88
CA ARG A 174 -3.61 4.80 -19.06
C ARG A 174 -3.45 6.31 -18.96
N LEU A 175 -3.31 6.85 -17.75
CA LEU A 175 -3.09 8.27 -17.51
C LEU A 175 -1.59 8.63 -17.41
N GLY A 176 -0.69 7.70 -17.76
CA GLY A 176 0.76 7.94 -17.83
C GLY A 176 1.51 7.67 -16.53
N GLY A 177 0.85 7.17 -15.49
CA GLY A 177 1.53 6.66 -14.31
C GLY A 177 2.13 5.27 -14.53
N PHE A 178 2.82 4.74 -13.52
CA PHE A 178 3.48 3.44 -13.58
C PHE A 178 3.35 2.66 -12.27
N VAL A 179 3.58 1.34 -12.33
CA VAL A 179 3.71 0.50 -11.14
C VAL A 179 5.16 0.52 -10.67
N ALA A 180 5.40 0.95 -9.43
CA ALA A 180 6.72 0.84 -8.79
C ALA A 180 6.90 -0.57 -8.20
N THR A 181 7.27 -1.52 -9.06
CA THR A 181 7.26 -2.96 -8.77
C THR A 181 8.08 -3.37 -7.55
N LYS A 182 9.15 -2.63 -7.22
CA LYS A 182 9.97 -2.88 -6.03
C LYS A 182 9.20 -2.74 -4.70
N TYR A 183 8.10 -1.97 -4.68
CA TYR A 183 7.25 -1.77 -3.50
C TYR A 183 6.02 -2.70 -3.47
N CYS A 184 5.88 -3.58 -4.47
CA CYS A 184 4.73 -4.49 -4.62
C CYS A 184 4.93 -5.83 -3.90
N TRP A 185 5.80 -5.91 -2.89
CA TRP A 185 6.11 -7.15 -2.17
C TRP A 185 5.82 -7.04 -0.69
N ASN A 186 5.33 -8.13 -0.12
CA ASN A 186 5.32 -8.36 1.32
C ASN A 186 6.38 -9.40 1.64
N TRP A 187 6.90 -9.36 2.86
CA TRP A 187 7.79 -10.38 3.38
C TRP A 187 7.21 -11.06 4.61
N TRP A 188 7.60 -12.31 4.81
CA TRP A 188 7.15 -13.16 5.91
C TRP A 188 8.34 -13.92 6.47
N ARG A 189 8.43 -14.02 7.79
CA ARG A 189 9.41 -14.88 8.46
C ARG A 189 8.71 -15.75 9.50
N PRO A 190 8.54 -17.05 9.22
CA PRO A 190 8.16 -18.02 10.24
C PRO A 190 9.26 -18.12 11.30
N LEU A 191 8.89 -17.99 12.58
CA LEU A 191 9.83 -18.06 13.71
C LEU A 191 9.73 -19.39 14.44
N ALA A 192 8.56 -20.01 14.43
CA ALA A 192 8.30 -21.31 15.05
C ALA A 192 7.44 -22.13 14.08
N PRO A 193 8.01 -23.04 13.28
CA PRO A 193 7.32 -23.63 12.12
C PRO A 193 6.00 -24.32 12.48
N VAL A 194 5.96 -25.10 13.56
CA VAL A 194 4.73 -25.76 14.03
C VAL A 194 3.67 -24.73 14.47
N ARG A 195 4.07 -23.70 15.23
CA ARG A 195 3.16 -22.63 15.68
C ARG A 195 2.70 -21.77 14.51
N SER A 196 3.56 -21.58 13.51
CA SER A 196 3.28 -20.81 12.29
C SER A 196 2.21 -21.51 11.46
N LEU A 197 2.34 -22.83 11.27
CA LEU A 197 1.35 -23.65 10.58
C LEU A 197 0.00 -23.63 11.31
N LEU A 198 0.00 -23.72 12.64
CA LEU A 198 -1.23 -23.64 13.44
C LEU A 198 -1.88 -22.23 13.35
N SER A 199 -1.08 -21.15 13.44
CA SER A 199 -1.56 -19.77 13.28
C SER A 199 -2.14 -19.52 11.88
N LEU A 200 -1.54 -20.09 10.84
CA LEU A 200 -2.02 -19.98 9.46
C LEU A 200 -3.28 -20.83 9.24
N GLY A 201 -3.31 -22.03 9.82
CA GLY A 201 -4.47 -22.92 9.85
C GLY A 201 -5.69 -22.30 10.53
N GLU A 202 -5.51 -21.59 11.67
CA GLU A 202 -6.61 -20.85 12.32
C GLU A 202 -7.22 -19.80 11.39
N ARG A 203 -6.39 -19.13 10.57
CA ARG A 203 -6.82 -18.11 9.61
C ARG A 203 -7.56 -18.70 8.42
N TRP A 204 -7.13 -19.87 7.93
CA TRP A 204 -7.73 -20.55 6.79
C TRP A 204 -8.91 -21.46 7.16
N ALA A 205 -9.04 -21.81 8.44
CA ALA A 205 -10.18 -22.54 8.96
C ALA A 205 -11.44 -21.67 8.83
N GLY A 206 -12.20 -21.93 7.76
CA GLY A 206 -13.47 -21.26 7.48
C GLY A 206 -14.58 -21.59 8.48
N ARG A 207 -14.43 -22.66 9.29
CA ARG A 207 -15.41 -23.07 10.31
C ARG A 207 -14.91 -22.79 11.73
N PRO A 208 -15.70 -22.12 12.60
CA PRO A 208 -15.29 -21.77 13.96
C PRO A 208 -14.98 -22.99 14.84
N ALA A 209 -15.67 -24.13 14.61
CA ALA A 209 -15.42 -25.39 15.32
C ALA A 209 -14.01 -25.95 15.05
N ALA A 210 -13.45 -25.73 13.85
CA ALA A 210 -12.10 -26.17 13.52
C ALA A 210 -11.01 -25.25 14.10
N ARG A 211 -11.36 -24.02 14.53
CA ARG A 211 -10.42 -23.07 15.15
C ARG A 211 -10.10 -23.44 16.60
N TRP A 212 -11.04 -24.07 17.31
CA TRP A 212 -10.87 -24.48 18.71
C TRP A 212 -9.74 -25.49 18.94
N PRO A 213 -9.67 -26.63 18.22
CA PRO A 213 -8.58 -27.58 18.39
C PRO A 213 -7.24 -26.97 17.96
N LEU A 214 -7.20 -26.16 16.90
CA LEU A 214 -5.99 -25.45 16.47
C LEU A 214 -5.51 -24.45 17.53
N LYS A 215 -6.43 -23.71 18.16
CA LYS A 215 -6.14 -22.78 19.26
C LYS A 215 -5.61 -23.51 20.51
N ALA A 216 -6.16 -24.68 20.82
CA ALA A 216 -5.67 -25.53 21.90
C ALA A 216 -4.27 -26.07 21.61
N LEU A 217 -4.04 -26.63 20.42
CA LEU A 217 -2.73 -27.10 19.96
C LEU A 217 -1.68 -25.98 19.95
N ARG A 218 -2.06 -24.76 19.53
CA ARG A 218 -1.18 -23.59 19.55
C ARG A 218 -0.82 -23.18 20.97
N ARG A 219 -1.77 -23.24 21.92
CA ARG A 219 -1.51 -22.99 23.34
C ARG A 219 -0.54 -24.02 23.90
N VAL A 220 -0.74 -25.30 23.63
CA VAL A 220 0.17 -26.38 24.06
C VAL A 220 1.56 -26.21 23.45
N ALA A 221 1.66 -26.01 22.14
CA ALA A 221 2.94 -25.74 21.46
C ALA A 221 3.62 -24.47 22.00
N GLY A 222 2.83 -23.44 22.32
CA GLY A 222 3.32 -22.21 22.95
C GLY A 222 3.77 -22.41 24.41
N SER A 223 3.15 -23.32 25.16
CA SER A 223 3.58 -23.69 26.50
C SER A 223 4.87 -24.52 26.47
N CYS A 224 4.99 -25.48 25.56
CA CYS A 224 6.22 -26.24 25.36
C CYS A 224 7.39 -25.35 24.88
N ALA A 225 7.13 -24.39 24.00
CA ALA A 225 8.13 -23.40 23.59
C ALA A 225 8.52 -22.46 24.74
N ARG A 226 7.57 -22.05 25.58
CA ARG A 226 7.84 -21.25 26.80
C ARG A 226 8.68 -22.00 27.83
N LEU A 227 8.48 -23.31 27.95
CA LEU A 227 9.28 -24.20 28.82
C LEU A 227 10.70 -24.43 28.28
N ARG A 228 10.90 -24.32 26.96
CA ARG A 228 12.22 -24.50 26.31
C ARG A 228 13.00 -23.21 26.04
N GLY A 229 12.37 -22.03 26.09
CA GLY A 229 12.93 -20.87 25.41
C GLY A 229 12.46 -19.50 25.89
N ARG A 230 12.33 -19.28 27.21
CA ARG A 230 12.53 -17.92 27.77
C ARG A 230 14.02 -17.65 27.95
N GLN A 231 14.81 -17.82 26.89
CA GLN A 231 16.15 -17.27 26.89
C GLN A 231 16.01 -15.80 26.54
N HIS A 232 16.17 -14.94 27.55
CA HIS A 232 16.39 -13.54 27.29
C HIS A 232 17.66 -13.45 26.46
N ASP A 233 17.58 -12.81 25.29
CA ASP A 233 18.76 -12.59 24.50
C ASP A 233 19.42 -11.33 25.03
N ASP A 234 20.32 -11.51 26.00
CA ASP A 234 21.02 -10.41 26.67
C ASP A 234 21.89 -9.59 25.70
N ARG A 235 21.94 -9.93 24.41
CA ARG A 235 22.52 -9.08 23.36
C ARG A 235 21.71 -7.81 23.13
N PHE A 236 20.41 -7.84 23.40
CA PHE A 236 19.49 -6.78 23.04
C PHE A 236 18.72 -6.26 24.24
N ALA A 237 18.73 -4.95 24.42
CA ALA A 237 17.83 -4.24 25.31
C ALA A 237 16.69 -3.62 24.49
N PHE A 238 15.47 -3.70 25.02
CA PHE A 238 14.27 -3.18 24.38
C PHE A 238 13.66 -2.09 25.24
N ALA A 239 13.59 -0.88 24.71
CA ALA A 239 12.93 0.25 25.37
C ALA A 239 11.65 0.62 24.64
N ALA A 240 10.62 1.03 25.39
CA ALA A 240 9.42 1.62 24.80
C ALA A 240 9.83 2.88 24.03
N LEU A 241 9.30 3.04 22.83
CA LEU A 241 9.58 4.17 21.97
C LEU A 241 8.41 5.15 22.02
N GLU A 242 8.68 6.37 22.45
CA GLU A 242 7.71 7.47 22.47
C GLU A 242 7.76 8.29 21.16
N PRO A 243 6.69 9.02 20.79
CA PRO A 243 6.59 9.72 19.50
C PRO A 243 7.76 10.69 19.23
N ALA A 244 8.14 11.50 20.22
CA ALA A 244 9.23 12.47 20.07
C ALA A 244 10.59 11.78 19.86
N ARG A 245 10.83 10.68 20.58
CA ARG A 245 12.05 9.88 20.42
C ARG A 245 12.07 9.15 19.07
N TRP A 246 10.91 8.68 18.60
CA TRP A 246 10.79 8.11 17.26
C TRP A 246 11.14 9.13 16.18
N ALA A 247 10.62 10.36 16.26
CA ALA A 247 10.94 11.43 15.32
C ALA A 247 12.45 11.70 15.23
N GLU A 248 13.11 11.85 16.38
CA GLU A 248 14.57 12.05 16.47
C GLU A 248 15.35 10.89 15.83
N LEU A 249 14.97 9.64 16.15
CA LEU A 249 15.62 8.46 15.60
C LEU A 249 15.36 8.30 14.11
N ALA A 250 14.15 8.59 13.63
CA ALA A 250 13.77 8.53 12.23
C ALA A 250 14.58 9.55 11.41
N GLU A 251 14.67 10.80 11.89
CA GLU A 251 15.47 11.85 11.25
C GLU A 251 16.93 11.42 11.09
N ARG A 252 17.58 10.98 12.18
CA ARG A 252 18.98 10.53 12.15
C ARG A 252 19.22 9.31 11.28
N THR A 253 18.27 8.38 11.28
CA THR A 253 18.38 7.12 10.53
C THR A 253 18.23 7.36 9.04
N PHE A 254 17.27 8.21 8.67
CA PHE A 254 16.90 8.42 7.26
C PHE A 254 17.71 9.51 6.58
N ASP A 255 18.48 10.32 7.32
CA ASP A 255 19.31 11.41 6.78
C ASP A 255 20.23 10.98 5.62
N ARG A 256 20.71 9.74 5.64
CA ARG A 256 21.59 9.18 4.60
C ARG A 256 20.87 8.55 3.41
N LEU A 257 19.54 8.47 3.45
CA LEU A 257 18.76 7.89 2.36
C LEU A 257 18.55 8.93 1.26
N ALA A 258 18.62 8.47 0.01
CA ALA A 258 18.37 9.30 -1.16
C ALA A 258 16.96 9.91 -1.11
N GLY A 259 15.93 9.07 -0.91
CA GLY A 259 14.55 9.51 -0.70
C GLY A 259 14.05 9.13 0.69
N ARG A 260 13.62 10.12 1.48
CA ARG A 260 13.14 9.93 2.85
C ARG A 260 11.87 10.72 3.17
N PRO A 261 10.99 10.21 4.05
CA PRO A 261 9.95 11.00 4.67
C PRO A 261 10.55 12.08 5.57
N VAL A 262 9.90 13.23 5.61
CA VAL A 262 10.21 14.31 6.54
C VAL A 262 9.12 14.33 7.59
N TYR A 263 9.47 13.99 8.81
CA TYR A 263 8.52 14.05 9.92
C TYR A 263 8.71 15.34 10.71
N GLY A 264 7.67 16.17 10.73
CA GLY A 264 7.55 17.26 11.70
C GLY A 264 6.91 16.75 13.01
N PRO A 265 7.05 17.50 14.12
CA PRO A 265 6.47 17.12 15.41
C PRO A 265 4.96 16.84 15.34
N ASP A 266 4.23 17.66 14.59
CA ASP A 266 2.77 17.56 14.46
C ASP A 266 2.34 16.34 13.65
N LEU A 267 3.01 16.08 12.52
CA LEU A 267 2.78 14.90 11.70
C LEU A 267 3.11 13.61 12.48
N CYS A 268 4.17 13.63 13.29
CA CYS A 268 4.52 12.49 14.14
C CYS A 268 3.42 12.16 15.13
N GLY A 269 2.98 13.17 15.90
CA GLY A 269 1.89 13.00 16.87
C GLY A 269 0.63 12.48 16.20
N HIS A 270 0.26 13.07 15.06
CA HIS A 270 -0.92 12.67 14.30
C HIS A 270 -0.84 11.21 13.80
N LEU A 271 0.28 10.81 13.18
CA LEU A 271 0.47 9.43 12.73
C LEU A 271 0.44 8.44 13.90
N TRP A 272 1.00 8.82 15.04
CA TRP A 272 1.03 7.99 16.24
C TRP A 272 -0.36 7.78 16.83
N ASP A 273 -1.09 8.87 17.06
CA ASP A 273 -2.48 8.86 17.52
C ASP A 273 -3.35 8.05 16.56
N ARG A 274 -3.05 8.13 15.26
CA ARG A 274 -3.78 7.37 14.25
C ARG A 274 -3.48 5.89 14.31
N LEU A 275 -2.22 5.49 14.42
CA LEU A 275 -1.86 4.09 14.60
C LEU A 275 -2.50 3.52 15.87
N ASP A 276 -2.44 4.26 16.96
CA ASP A 276 -3.07 3.86 18.20
C ASP A 276 -4.59 3.73 18.03
N PHE A 277 -5.25 4.71 17.43
CA PHE A 277 -6.68 4.61 17.10
C PHE A 277 -7.00 3.38 16.23
N LEU A 278 -6.23 3.10 15.18
CA LEU A 278 -6.50 1.97 14.28
C LEU A 278 -6.32 0.62 14.96
N TYR A 279 -5.38 0.52 15.89
CA TYR A 279 -4.88 -0.76 16.35
C TYR A 279 -5.13 -1.09 17.83
N ARG A 280 -5.38 -0.09 18.70
CA ARG A 280 -5.52 -0.23 20.16
C ARG A 280 -6.45 -1.38 20.59
N ASP A 281 -7.59 -1.53 19.91
CA ASP A 281 -8.64 -2.49 20.29
C ASP A 281 -8.55 -3.84 19.55
N ILE A 282 -7.63 -3.98 18.59
CA ILE A 282 -7.60 -5.12 17.65
C ILE A 282 -6.31 -5.92 17.80
N VAL A 283 -5.21 -5.25 18.11
CA VAL A 283 -3.86 -5.82 18.13
C VAL A 283 -3.05 -5.14 19.22
N ARG A 284 -2.09 -5.86 19.79
CA ARG A 284 -1.13 -5.24 20.71
C ARG A 284 -0.06 -4.52 19.90
N THR A 285 -0.02 -3.20 19.99
CA THR A 285 1.01 -2.38 19.35
C THR A 285 2.27 -2.33 20.21
N HIS A 286 3.42 -2.48 19.57
CA HIS A 286 4.74 -2.40 20.17
C HIS A 286 5.57 -1.40 19.37
N ALA A 287 5.85 -0.24 19.96
CA ALA A 287 6.83 0.71 19.47
C ALA A 287 8.11 0.54 20.30
N VAL A 288 9.20 0.16 19.65
CA VAL A 288 10.39 -0.34 20.36
C VAL A 288 11.66 0.25 19.79
N GLU A 289 12.46 0.83 20.67
CA GLU A 289 13.87 1.11 20.43
C GLU A 289 14.69 -0.14 20.81
N VAL A 290 15.56 -0.58 19.91
CA VAL A 290 16.46 -1.70 20.14
C VAL A 290 17.86 -1.16 20.40
N ARG A 291 18.45 -1.60 21.51
CA ARG A 291 19.84 -1.25 21.89
C ARG A 291 20.68 -2.50 22.06
N ASP A 292 21.97 -2.36 21.88
CA ASP A 292 22.93 -3.44 22.15
C ASP A 292 23.37 -3.47 23.63
N ARG A 293 24.33 -4.34 23.95
CA ARG A 293 24.91 -4.46 25.30
C ARG A 293 25.68 -3.24 25.77
N ARG A 294 26.12 -2.39 24.87
CA ARG A 294 26.79 -1.12 25.17
C ARG A 294 25.78 0.01 25.32
N ASN A 295 24.48 -0.30 25.30
CA ASN A 295 23.38 0.65 25.33
C ASN A 295 23.36 1.58 24.11
N GLU A 296 23.99 1.18 23.00
CA GLU A 296 23.93 1.92 21.74
C GLU A 296 22.65 1.57 20.96
N THR A 297 21.97 2.58 20.42
CA THR A 297 20.76 2.38 19.61
C THR A 297 21.06 1.69 18.28
N LEU A 298 20.60 0.46 18.11
CA LEU A 298 20.70 -0.28 16.85
C LEU A 298 19.68 0.23 15.82
N GLY A 299 18.51 0.62 16.29
CA GLY A 299 17.40 1.12 15.48
C GLY A 299 16.08 0.98 16.22
N TRP A 300 14.98 0.98 15.49
CA TRP A 300 13.65 0.88 16.05
C TRP A 300 12.68 0.15 15.11
N PHE A 301 11.56 -0.30 15.67
CA PHE A 301 10.45 -0.84 14.88
C PHE A 301 9.09 -0.53 15.52
N LEU A 302 8.08 -0.50 14.66
CA LEU A 302 6.67 -0.46 15.01
C LEU A 302 6.03 -1.78 14.58
N LEU A 303 5.52 -2.54 15.53
CA LEU A 303 4.96 -3.87 15.32
C LEU A 303 3.58 -3.99 15.94
N HIS A 304 2.63 -4.57 15.21
CA HIS A 304 1.29 -4.89 15.71
C HIS A 304 1.09 -6.40 15.78
N GLU A 305 0.78 -6.89 16.97
CA GLU A 305 0.61 -8.31 17.25
C GLU A 305 -0.87 -8.70 17.29
N THR A 306 -1.27 -9.67 16.46
CA THR A 306 -2.62 -10.24 16.46
C THR A 306 -2.77 -11.33 17.51
N GLU A 307 -3.99 -11.62 17.97
CA GLU A 307 -4.28 -12.74 18.89
C GLU A 307 -3.83 -14.12 18.36
N SER A 308 -3.77 -14.26 17.03
CA SER A 308 -3.28 -15.46 16.35
C SER A 308 -1.76 -15.62 16.41
N GLY A 309 -1.04 -14.67 17.01
CA GLY A 309 0.42 -14.69 17.20
C GLY A 309 1.20 -14.21 15.99
N ILE A 310 0.60 -13.35 15.14
CA ILE A 310 1.28 -12.80 13.97
C ILE A 310 1.70 -11.35 14.29
N GLY A 311 3.00 -11.06 14.15
CA GLY A 311 3.56 -9.71 14.28
C GLY A 311 3.63 -9.03 12.91
N ARG A 312 2.87 -7.95 12.74
CA ARG A 312 2.89 -7.08 11.55
C ARG A 312 3.81 -5.91 11.79
N VAL A 313 4.93 -5.85 11.09
CA VAL A 313 5.85 -4.71 11.13
C VAL A 313 5.32 -3.63 10.19
N SER A 314 4.86 -2.52 10.77
CA SER A 314 4.38 -1.35 10.01
C SER A 314 5.54 -0.52 9.49
N GLN A 315 6.61 -0.43 10.28
CA GLN A 315 7.80 0.32 9.95
C GLN A 315 8.98 -0.13 10.81
N PHE A 316 10.18 -0.01 10.28
CA PHE A 316 11.41 -0.10 11.07
C PHE A 316 12.47 0.82 10.47
N GLY A 317 13.40 1.26 11.30
CA GLY A 317 14.48 2.15 10.91
C GLY A 317 15.80 1.73 11.54
N ALA A 318 16.81 1.48 10.71
CA ALA A 318 18.20 1.37 11.13
C ALA A 318 19.12 1.91 10.03
N THR A 319 20.32 2.34 10.43
CA THR A 319 21.37 2.61 9.43
C THR A 319 21.76 1.31 8.73
N GLU A 320 22.27 1.39 7.50
CA GLU A 320 22.67 0.22 6.71
C GLU A 320 23.60 -0.73 7.51
N ARG A 321 24.58 -0.17 8.23
CA ARG A 321 25.52 -0.92 9.07
C ARG A 321 24.87 -1.64 10.25
N ARG A 322 23.70 -1.19 10.71
CA ARG A 322 23.00 -1.72 11.89
C ARG A 322 21.72 -2.49 11.53
N ALA A 323 21.32 -2.52 10.25
CA ALA A 323 20.07 -3.13 9.80
C ALA A 323 20.01 -4.63 10.14
N ASP A 324 21.07 -5.38 9.90
CA ASP A 324 21.11 -6.82 10.22
C ASP A 324 20.97 -7.06 11.74
N ALA A 325 21.64 -6.24 12.55
CA ALA A 325 21.57 -6.31 14.01
C ALA A 325 20.18 -5.92 14.54
N LEU A 326 19.54 -4.90 13.97
CA LEU A 326 18.16 -4.54 14.28
C LEU A 326 17.21 -5.69 13.96
N LEU A 327 17.33 -6.30 12.78
CA LEU A 327 16.46 -7.41 12.39
C LEU A 327 16.67 -8.63 13.29
N ALA A 328 17.91 -8.93 13.70
CA ALA A 328 18.19 -9.94 14.72
C ALA A 328 17.52 -9.59 16.07
N GLY A 329 17.56 -8.33 16.50
CA GLY A 329 16.86 -7.84 17.68
C GLY A 329 15.33 -7.98 17.56
N LEU A 330 14.75 -7.65 16.40
CA LEU A 330 13.33 -7.86 16.10
C LEU A 330 12.94 -9.35 16.18
N HIS A 331 13.79 -10.24 15.68
CA HIS A 331 13.60 -11.69 15.81
C HIS A 331 13.57 -12.09 17.29
N ALA A 332 14.58 -11.68 18.06
CA ALA A 332 14.68 -11.99 19.48
C ALA A 332 13.46 -11.46 20.26
N PHE A 333 13.05 -10.22 19.99
CA PHE A 333 11.86 -9.60 20.56
C PHE A 333 10.59 -10.43 20.30
N ALA A 334 10.43 -10.88 19.05
CA ALA A 334 9.27 -11.66 18.62
C ALA A 334 9.24 -13.04 19.28
N LEU A 335 10.38 -13.73 19.39
CA LEU A 335 10.48 -15.01 20.10
C LEU A 335 10.14 -14.88 21.59
N GLN A 336 10.67 -13.86 22.27
CA GLN A 336 10.42 -13.61 23.69
C GLN A 336 8.93 -13.39 24.00
N ARG A 337 8.19 -12.82 23.05
CA ARG A 337 6.74 -12.59 23.14
C ARG A 337 5.90 -13.74 22.58
N GLY A 338 6.54 -14.74 21.98
CA GLY A 338 5.86 -15.90 21.41
C GLY A 338 5.11 -15.59 20.13
N ILE A 339 5.53 -14.57 19.37
CA ILE A 339 5.07 -14.34 18.01
C ILE A 339 5.55 -15.51 17.14
N SER A 340 4.64 -16.12 16.38
CA SER A 340 4.94 -17.27 15.52
C SER A 340 5.42 -16.86 14.14
N ILE A 341 4.92 -15.74 13.62
CA ILE A 341 5.23 -15.24 12.27
C ILE A 341 5.44 -13.73 12.33
N LEU A 342 6.54 -13.25 11.74
CA LEU A 342 6.69 -11.84 11.38
C LEU A 342 6.26 -11.62 9.93
N GLN A 343 5.59 -10.51 9.67
CA GLN A 343 5.27 -10.07 8.31
C GLN A 343 5.41 -8.55 8.20
N GLY A 344 5.73 -8.05 7.01
CA GLY A 344 5.79 -6.62 6.74
C GLY A 344 5.75 -6.31 5.25
N VAL A 345 5.76 -5.02 4.93
CA VAL A 345 5.91 -4.55 3.55
C VAL A 345 7.39 -4.50 3.20
N TRP A 346 7.72 -4.93 1.98
CA TRP A 346 9.07 -4.83 1.45
C TRP A 346 9.44 -3.38 1.20
N ASN A 347 10.57 -2.95 1.75
CA ASN A 347 11.14 -1.64 1.47
C ASN A 347 12.49 -1.84 0.77
N PRO A 348 12.66 -1.36 -0.47
CA PRO A 348 13.86 -1.64 -1.25
C PRO A 348 15.14 -1.06 -0.63
N VAL A 349 15.04 -0.02 0.20
CA VAL A 349 16.22 0.53 0.89
C VAL A 349 16.84 -0.46 1.89
N TYR A 350 16.08 -1.47 2.32
CA TYR A 350 16.54 -2.55 3.20
C TYR A 350 16.55 -3.91 2.50
N GLU A 351 16.52 -3.95 1.17
CA GLU A 351 16.46 -5.19 0.39
C GLU A 351 17.54 -6.20 0.82
N GLU A 352 18.80 -5.75 0.89
CA GLU A 352 19.91 -6.64 1.23
C GLU A 352 19.82 -7.16 2.67
N ALA A 353 19.47 -6.30 3.63
CA ALA A 353 19.27 -6.71 5.03
C ALA A 353 18.10 -7.71 5.17
N LEU A 354 16.99 -7.49 4.46
CA LEU A 354 15.84 -8.41 4.44
C LEU A 354 16.20 -9.77 3.80
N ARG A 355 17.02 -9.77 2.73
CA ARG A 355 17.53 -11.00 2.11
C ARG A 355 18.40 -11.79 3.06
N ARG A 356 19.37 -11.16 3.73
CA ARG A 356 20.22 -11.80 4.76
C ARG A 356 19.41 -12.26 5.97
N PHE A 357 18.35 -11.54 6.30
CA PHE A 357 17.40 -11.95 7.32
C PHE A 357 16.61 -13.21 6.92
N GLY A 358 16.65 -13.67 5.67
CA GLY A 358 16.06 -14.95 5.27
C GLY A 358 14.52 -14.93 5.28
N VAL A 359 13.93 -13.85 4.75
CA VAL A 359 12.48 -13.72 4.62
C VAL A 359 11.94 -14.42 3.37
N LEU A 360 10.68 -14.86 3.43
CA LEU A 360 9.91 -15.31 2.28
C LEU A 360 9.17 -14.13 1.66
N CYS A 361 9.30 -13.94 0.35
CA CYS A 361 8.64 -12.86 -0.37
C CYS A 361 7.33 -13.33 -1.00
N GLN A 362 6.31 -12.48 -0.92
CA GLN A 362 5.00 -12.70 -1.53
C GLN A 362 4.58 -11.44 -2.29
N PRO A 363 4.15 -11.55 -3.56
CA PRO A 363 3.56 -10.42 -4.27
C PRO A 363 2.35 -9.87 -3.51
N ARG A 364 2.24 -8.54 -3.46
CA ARG A 364 1.06 -7.87 -2.93
C ARG A 364 -0.13 -8.11 -3.87
N ARG A 365 -1.32 -8.17 -3.29
CA ARG A 365 -2.58 -8.21 -4.06
C ARG A 365 -2.97 -6.85 -4.63
N THR A 366 -2.32 -5.79 -4.17
CA THR A 366 -2.51 -4.40 -4.59
C THR A 366 -1.25 -3.91 -5.25
N ALA A 367 -1.39 -2.94 -6.15
CA ALA A 367 -0.27 -2.30 -6.82
C ALA A 367 0.20 -1.05 -6.06
N PHE A 368 1.49 -0.77 -6.15
CA PHE A 368 2.07 0.52 -5.78
C PHE A 368 2.19 1.37 -7.04
N LEU A 369 1.39 2.43 -7.11
CA LEU A 369 1.27 3.30 -8.28
C LEU A 369 1.93 4.64 -8.02
N VAL A 370 2.67 5.12 -9.02
CA VAL A 370 3.34 6.42 -8.98
C VAL A 370 3.05 7.17 -10.26
N ALA A 371 2.89 8.48 -10.16
CA ALA A 371 2.90 9.39 -11.29
C ALA A 371 3.67 10.65 -10.90
N SER A 372 4.56 11.10 -11.77
CA SER A 372 5.32 12.33 -11.58
C SER A 372 5.71 12.89 -12.95
N ASN A 373 5.67 14.21 -13.09
CA ASN A 373 6.20 14.93 -14.24
C ASN A 373 7.70 15.21 -14.11
N ARG A 374 8.32 14.84 -12.99
CA ARG A 374 9.75 14.96 -12.70
C ARG A 374 10.43 13.62 -12.96
N PRO A 375 11.21 13.48 -14.05
CA PRO A 375 11.83 12.20 -14.42
C PRO A 375 12.72 11.62 -13.31
N GLU A 376 13.42 12.47 -12.57
CA GLU A 376 14.28 12.10 -11.45
C GLU A 376 13.50 11.49 -10.28
N VAL A 377 12.31 12.03 -9.98
CA VAL A 377 11.42 11.47 -8.95
C VAL A 377 10.88 10.12 -9.42
N ALA A 378 10.43 10.03 -10.67
CA ALA A 378 9.94 8.78 -11.24
C ALA A 378 11.02 7.69 -11.25
N ALA A 379 12.28 8.05 -11.60
CA ALA A 379 13.41 7.14 -11.59
C ALA A 379 13.71 6.62 -10.18
N ALA A 380 13.73 7.49 -9.16
CA ALA A 380 13.99 7.10 -7.76
C ALA A 380 13.00 6.01 -7.28
N PHE A 381 11.70 6.15 -7.60
CA PHE A 381 10.70 5.11 -7.28
C PHE A 381 10.86 3.83 -8.13
N ARG A 382 11.29 3.92 -9.40
CA ARG A 382 11.56 2.72 -10.20
C ARG A 382 12.76 1.94 -9.66
N HIS A 383 13.79 2.65 -9.21
CA HIS A 383 15.02 2.06 -8.69
C HIS A 383 14.93 1.66 -7.21
N GLY A 384 13.91 2.12 -6.49
CA GLY A 384 13.69 1.75 -5.08
C GLY A 384 14.53 2.57 -4.11
N GLU A 385 14.85 3.82 -4.48
CA GLU A 385 15.73 4.69 -3.70
C GLU A 385 14.97 5.48 -2.62
N VAL A 386 13.64 5.42 -2.65
CA VAL A 386 12.76 6.12 -1.71
C VAL A 386 12.34 5.16 -0.60
N PHE A 387 12.59 5.53 0.64
CA PHE A 387 12.00 4.83 1.78
C PHE A 387 10.49 5.02 1.78
N TRP A 388 9.77 3.90 1.82
CA TRP A 388 8.30 3.90 1.95
C TRP A 388 7.84 2.72 2.79
N SER A 389 7.04 2.98 3.82
CA SER A 389 6.42 1.96 4.66
C SER A 389 4.90 2.14 4.71
N LEU A 390 4.24 1.33 5.55
CA LEU A 390 2.81 1.46 5.81
C LEU A 390 2.42 2.86 6.32
N LEU A 391 3.32 3.55 7.02
CA LEU A 391 3.06 4.86 7.62
C LEU A 391 3.03 6.01 6.61
N GLU A 392 3.90 5.95 5.60
CA GLU A 392 3.91 6.92 4.51
C GLU A 392 2.73 6.69 3.58
N GLY A 393 2.26 5.46 3.44
CA GLY A 393 1.21 5.07 2.51
C GLY A 393 -0.23 5.25 3.00
N GLU A 394 -1.12 4.45 2.41
CA GLU A 394 -2.54 4.42 2.74
C GLU A 394 -2.85 3.74 4.08
N GLY A 395 -1.87 3.07 4.69
CA GLY A 395 -2.01 2.32 5.93
C GLY A 395 -2.74 3.05 7.07
N PRO A 396 -2.25 4.21 7.53
CA PRO A 396 -2.92 5.01 8.57
C PRO A 396 -4.22 5.65 8.08
N LEU A 397 -4.45 5.71 6.76
CA LEU A 397 -5.61 6.35 6.14
C LEU A 397 -6.80 5.39 5.97
N GLN A 398 -6.61 4.09 6.20
CA GLN A 398 -7.67 3.10 6.03
C GLN A 398 -8.75 3.28 7.10
N VAL A 399 -9.89 3.84 6.72
CA VAL A 399 -11.02 4.08 7.63
C VAL A 399 -11.98 2.89 7.76
N TRP A 400 -11.97 1.97 6.80
CA TRP A 400 -12.92 0.85 6.75
C TRP A 400 -12.44 -0.44 7.42
N ASN A 401 -11.17 -0.51 7.83
CA ASN A 401 -10.57 -1.72 8.38
C ASN A 401 -10.87 -1.97 9.86
N ARG A 402 -11.66 -1.12 10.54
CA ARG A 402 -12.11 -1.36 11.92
C ARG A 402 -13.30 -2.32 12.00
N SER A 403 -13.33 -3.09 13.10
CA SER A 403 -14.52 -3.85 13.50
C SER A 403 -15.61 -2.89 14.02
N GLN A 404 -16.89 -3.24 13.87
CA GLN A 404 -18.01 -2.46 14.41
C GLN A 404 -17.83 -2.14 15.91
N ALA A 405 -17.44 -3.15 16.70
CA ALA A 405 -17.21 -3.02 18.14
C ALA A 405 -16.16 -1.95 18.50
N SER A 406 -15.04 -1.89 17.77
CA SER A 406 -13.99 -0.90 18.04
C SER A 406 -14.47 0.54 17.83
N MET A 407 -15.38 0.78 16.88
CA MET A 407 -15.95 2.11 16.61
C MET A 407 -16.98 2.58 17.65
N GLY A 408 -17.10 1.90 18.79
CA GLY A 408 -18.13 2.18 19.80
C GLY A 408 -19.54 1.87 19.28
N LEU A 409 -19.65 1.02 18.25
CA LEU A 409 -20.93 0.54 17.72
C LEU A 409 -21.27 -0.77 18.43
N SER A 410 -21.69 -0.70 19.68
CA SER A 410 -22.45 -1.78 20.32
C SER A 410 -23.90 -1.75 19.81
N ASP A 411 -24.39 -2.91 19.39
CA ASP A 411 -25.81 -3.14 19.11
C ASP A 411 -26.57 -3.19 20.43
N ASP A 412 -26.98 -2.03 20.92
CA ASP A 412 -28.10 -1.96 21.86
C ASP A 412 -29.37 -1.79 21.04
N GLY A 413 -30.04 -2.92 20.80
CA GLY A 413 -31.44 -2.95 20.35
C GLY A 413 -31.74 -3.83 19.14
N SER A 414 -31.87 -5.15 19.36
CA SER A 414 -33.13 -5.87 19.12
C SER A 414 -32.89 -7.38 19.16
N ALA A 415 -33.24 -7.99 20.29
CA ALA A 415 -33.65 -9.37 20.33
C ALA A 415 -35.11 -9.44 19.88
N ALA A 416 -35.38 -10.12 18.76
CA ALA A 416 -36.69 -10.68 18.50
C ALA A 416 -36.50 -12.07 17.88
N SER A 417 -36.65 -13.06 18.75
CA SER A 417 -36.93 -14.45 18.44
C SER A 417 -37.97 -14.56 17.32
N THR A 418 -37.66 -15.35 16.29
CA THR A 418 -38.65 -16.23 15.68
C THR A 418 -37.96 -17.51 15.22
N ARG A 419 -38.18 -18.56 16.01
CA ARG A 419 -38.19 -19.94 15.51
C ARG A 419 -39.22 -20.02 14.38
N GLY A 420 -38.84 -20.65 13.27
CA GLY A 420 -39.72 -20.90 12.13
C GLY A 420 -39.06 -21.83 11.12
N ASP A 421 -39.23 -23.12 11.34
CA ASP A 421 -39.34 -24.21 10.38
C ASP A 421 -38.27 -24.46 9.31
N LEU A 422 -37.58 -25.58 9.55
CA LEU A 422 -36.94 -26.44 8.56
C LEU A 422 -37.99 -27.03 7.60
N ARG A 423 -37.80 -26.85 6.29
CA ARG A 423 -38.02 -27.92 5.31
C ARG A 423 -36.94 -27.93 4.21
N PRO A 424 -36.53 -29.12 3.74
CA PRO A 424 -35.36 -29.32 2.88
C PRO A 424 -35.75 -29.39 1.40
N GLY A 425 -34.84 -28.98 0.50
CA GLY A 425 -34.95 -29.36 -0.90
C GLY A 425 -34.35 -28.35 -1.88
N CYS A 426 -33.05 -28.46 -2.16
CA CYS A 426 -32.51 -28.43 -3.53
C CYS A 426 -30.99 -28.67 -3.47
N ARG A 427 -30.56 -29.75 -4.12
CA ARG A 427 -29.14 -30.07 -4.36
C ARG A 427 -28.58 -29.14 -5.45
N PRO A 428 -27.34 -28.63 -5.34
CA PRO A 428 -26.60 -28.21 -6.52
C PRO A 428 -25.93 -29.42 -7.18
N ALA A 429 -26.06 -29.51 -8.51
CA ALA A 429 -25.38 -30.46 -9.38
C ALA A 429 -23.88 -30.09 -9.58
N PRO A 430 -23.03 -31.02 -10.05
CA PRO A 430 -21.60 -31.03 -9.78
C PRO A 430 -20.76 -30.25 -10.80
N ALA A 431 -19.62 -29.73 -10.33
CA ALA A 431 -18.53 -29.26 -11.19
C ALA A 431 -17.80 -30.46 -11.81
N CYS A 432 -17.61 -30.41 -13.13
CA CYS A 432 -16.82 -31.37 -13.89
C CYS A 432 -15.33 -30.96 -13.91
N PRO A 433 -14.37 -31.93 -13.90
CA PRO A 433 -12.94 -31.69 -13.77
C PRO A 433 -12.22 -31.69 -15.11
N ALA A 434 -11.12 -30.96 -15.21
CA ALA A 434 -10.06 -31.18 -16.19
C ALA A 434 -8.77 -30.52 -15.66
N ALA A 435 -7.57 -31.04 -15.85
CA ALA A 435 -7.05 -32.38 -16.10
C ALA A 435 -5.54 -32.20 -15.90
N THR A 436 -4.93 -33.06 -15.10
CA THR A 436 -3.48 -33.22 -15.02
C THR A 436 -3.08 -34.35 -15.96
N GLU A 437 -1.84 -34.27 -16.47
CA GLU A 437 -1.02 -35.31 -17.12
C GLU A 437 -0.93 -35.34 -18.65
N LEU A 438 0.31 -35.13 -19.10
CA LEU A 438 1.08 -35.96 -20.04
C LEU A 438 2.52 -35.42 -20.02
N ALA A 439 3.61 -36.18 -20.06
CA ALA A 439 3.98 -37.51 -19.61
C ALA A 439 5.51 -37.56 -19.75
N SER A 440 6.15 -38.32 -18.88
CA SER A 440 7.55 -38.74 -18.99
C SER A 440 7.73 -39.82 -20.05
N THR A 441 8.81 -39.76 -20.84
CA THR A 441 9.60 -40.94 -21.27
C THR A 441 11.00 -40.51 -21.69
N GLY A 442 12.01 -41.29 -21.29
CA GLY A 442 13.41 -41.14 -21.73
C GLY A 442 14.42 -41.65 -20.69
N ARG A 443 14.74 -42.94 -20.73
CA ARG A 443 15.70 -43.65 -19.87
C ARG A 443 16.98 -44.00 -20.65
N ALA A 444 18.09 -44.12 -19.89
CA ALA A 444 19.43 -44.67 -20.20
C ALA A 444 20.38 -43.63 -20.85
N GLU A 445 21.59 -43.38 -20.35
CA GLU A 445 22.69 -44.31 -20.04
C GLU A 445 23.66 -43.82 -18.93
N ARG A 446 24.33 -44.77 -18.24
CA ARG A 446 25.56 -44.57 -17.44
C ARG A 446 26.79 -44.67 -18.36
N PRO A 447 27.96 -44.18 -17.93
CA PRO A 447 28.94 -45.12 -17.38
C PRO A 447 29.69 -44.63 -16.13
N ASP A 448 30.25 -45.62 -15.45
CA ASP A 448 31.12 -45.56 -14.28
C ASP A 448 32.47 -44.86 -14.56
N GLY A 449 33.14 -44.41 -13.48
CA GLY A 449 34.51 -43.90 -13.54
C GLY A 449 35.04 -43.48 -12.16
N THR A 450 35.54 -44.47 -11.43
CA THR A 450 36.30 -44.40 -10.17
C THR A 450 37.56 -43.53 -10.23
N GLY A 451 37.93 -42.92 -9.11
CA GLY A 451 39.28 -42.37 -8.89
C GLY A 451 39.42 -41.63 -7.56
N SER A 452 40.07 -42.28 -6.60
CA SER A 452 40.34 -41.80 -5.25
C SER A 452 41.64 -40.99 -5.14
N ASP A 453 41.71 -40.23 -4.04
CA ASP A 453 42.88 -39.99 -3.17
C ASP A 453 43.84 -38.79 -3.33
N HIS A 454 44.18 -38.28 -2.12
CA HIS A 454 45.27 -37.40 -1.66
C HIS A 454 45.02 -35.88 -1.71
N SER A 455 45.54 -35.02 -0.83
CA SER A 455 46.11 -35.00 0.53
C SER A 455 46.82 -33.63 0.65
N ALA A 456 46.94 -33.08 1.86
CA ALA A 456 47.83 -31.96 2.27
C ALA A 456 47.47 -30.54 1.75
N ALA A 457 47.14 -29.57 2.61
CA ALA A 457 48.03 -28.85 3.54
C ALA A 457 49.14 -28.05 2.83
N ASN A 458 49.04 -26.71 2.86
CA ASN A 458 50.18 -25.84 3.17
C ASN A 458 49.76 -24.40 3.48
N THR A 459 49.94 -24.05 4.74
CA THR A 459 50.17 -22.71 5.30
C THR A 459 51.68 -22.52 5.45
N ALA A 460 52.22 -21.42 4.91
CA ALA A 460 53.49 -20.77 5.29
C ALA A 460 53.62 -19.51 4.42
N ASP A 461 53.55 -18.31 5.00
CA ASP A 461 54.65 -17.53 5.61
C ASP A 461 55.51 -16.78 4.58
N ALA A 462 55.53 -15.45 4.70
CA ALA A 462 56.73 -14.62 4.57
C ALA A 462 56.42 -13.14 4.89
N ALA A 463 56.96 -12.70 6.02
CA ALA A 463 57.12 -11.31 6.41
C ALA A 463 58.38 -10.69 5.79
N ALA A 464 58.37 -9.37 5.55
CA ALA A 464 59.50 -8.43 5.66
C ALA A 464 58.95 -7.02 5.30
N ALA A 465 58.78 -6.08 6.24
CA ALA A 465 59.80 -5.23 6.85
C ALA A 465 60.48 -4.28 5.85
N GLY A 466 60.27 -2.97 6.03
CA GLY A 466 60.93 -1.91 5.27
C GLY A 466 60.48 -0.51 5.72
N ASN A 467 61.18 0.01 6.74
CA ASN A 467 61.16 1.40 7.20
C ASN A 467 61.48 2.41 6.07
N GLY A 468 60.99 3.65 6.20
CA GLY A 468 61.54 4.80 5.48
C GLY A 468 60.69 6.07 5.57
N GLU A 469 60.92 6.84 6.63
CA GLU A 469 61.09 8.31 6.67
C GLU A 469 60.28 9.22 5.73
N ARG A 470 59.42 10.08 6.32
CA ARG A 470 59.66 11.55 6.49
C ARG A 470 59.96 12.31 5.19
N LEU A 471 59.02 13.16 4.79
CA LEU A 471 59.31 14.56 4.47
C LEU A 471 58.04 15.41 4.58
N ALA A 472 58.15 16.44 5.42
CA ALA A 472 57.21 17.52 5.59
C ALA A 472 57.39 18.54 4.45
N THR A 473 56.29 19.18 4.05
CA THR A 473 56.32 20.59 3.64
C THR A 473 54.99 21.24 4.01
N ALA A 474 55.08 22.13 4.99
CA ALA A 474 54.11 23.16 5.31
C ALA A 474 54.14 24.27 4.25
N THR A 475 53.06 25.06 4.15
CA THR A 475 52.96 26.53 3.91
C THR A 475 51.46 26.80 3.65
N CYS A 476 50.63 27.37 4.54
CA CYS A 476 50.64 28.66 5.24
C CYS A 476 50.41 29.88 4.32
N CYS A 477 49.20 30.45 4.37
CA CYS A 477 48.84 31.86 4.15
C CYS A 477 47.40 32.00 4.69
N ARG A 478 47.15 32.43 5.94
CA ARG A 478 47.40 33.72 6.62
C ARG A 478 46.50 34.86 6.11
N VAL A 479 45.64 35.24 7.04
CA VAL A 479 44.78 36.42 7.20
C VAL A 479 45.58 37.74 7.10
N PRO A 480 44.91 38.85 6.76
CA PRO A 480 44.80 40.00 7.68
C PRO A 480 43.31 40.43 7.82
N ALA A 481 42.69 40.59 9.01
CA ALA A 481 42.90 41.60 10.06
C ALA A 481 42.81 43.03 9.47
N SER A 482 41.69 43.76 9.54
CA SER A 482 40.97 44.34 10.69
C SER A 482 41.09 45.86 10.60
N HIS A 483 39.97 46.58 10.48
CA HIS A 483 39.86 47.93 11.03
C HIS A 483 38.51 48.07 11.72
N ALA A 484 38.63 48.26 13.03
CA ALA A 484 37.59 48.69 13.94
C ALA A 484 37.40 50.21 13.80
N GLY A 485 36.19 50.65 14.13
CA GLY A 485 35.84 52.05 14.31
C GLY A 485 34.55 52.11 15.14
N ASP A 486 34.69 51.84 16.43
CA ASP A 486 33.96 52.54 17.50
C ASP A 486 34.92 53.68 17.88
N THR A 487 34.53 54.94 18.05
CA THR A 487 33.48 55.50 18.90
C THR A 487 33.14 56.93 18.43
N THR A 488 32.01 57.48 18.88
CA THR A 488 31.85 58.95 18.97
C THR A 488 32.90 59.56 19.91
N ASP A 489 33.48 60.67 19.45
CA ASP A 489 34.56 61.53 20.01
C ASP A 489 36.00 60.98 20.03
#